data_AF-A0A150NBQ5-F1
#
_entry.id   AF-A0A150NBQ5-F1
#
_cell.length_a   1.000
_cell.length_b   1.000
_cell.length_c   1.000
_cell.angle_alpha   90.00
_cell.angle_beta   90.00
_cell.angle_gamma   90.00
#
_symmetry.space_group_name_H-M   'P 1'
#
loop_
_entity.id
_entity.type
_entity.pdbx_description
1 polymer ?
#
loop_
_entity_poly.entity_id
_entity_poly.type
_entity_poly.pdbx_seq_one_letter_code
_entity_poly.pdbx_strand_id
1 'polypeptide(L)'
;MLGKLLRLAGADFVLFPSPYGSVALEREQALGIARALTDEQEPFARAFPVPSAGIHPGLVPLLVRDFGLDSVVNAGGGIHGHPDGAIGGGKAFRAAIDAALVGRPLREAAKDNEALQKAIDRWGAIEVEA
;
A
#
# COMPACT_ATOMS: atom_id res chain seq x y z
N MET A 1 -8.64 -2.42 -18.66
CA MET A 1 -9.70 -3.34 -18.19
C MET A 1 -10.05 -3.11 -16.72
N LEU A 2 -9.11 -3.25 -15.78
CA LEU A 2 -9.39 -3.23 -14.33
C LEU A 2 -9.82 -1.86 -13.75
N GLY A 3 -9.45 -0.73 -14.35
CA GLY A 3 -9.86 0.59 -13.85
C GLY A 3 -11.28 0.99 -14.27
N LYS A 4 -11.36 1.67 -15.42
CA LYS A 4 -12.58 2.32 -15.93
C LYS A 4 -13.83 1.42 -15.96
N LEU A 5 -13.72 0.19 -16.45
CA LEU A 5 -14.88 -0.69 -16.60
C LEU A 5 -15.40 -1.23 -15.26
N LEU A 6 -14.52 -1.54 -14.31
CA LEU A 6 -14.95 -2.03 -13.00
C LEU A 6 -15.60 -0.93 -12.16
N ARG A 7 -15.06 0.30 -12.20
CA ARG A 7 -15.70 1.47 -11.58
C ARG A 7 -17.08 1.73 -12.19
N LEU A 8 -17.19 1.74 -13.52
CA LEU A 8 -18.47 1.91 -14.21
C LEU A 8 -19.47 0.81 -13.85
N ALA A 9 -19.01 -0.42 -13.64
CA ALA A 9 -19.83 -1.54 -13.23
C ALA A 9 -20.23 -1.50 -11.73
N GLY A 10 -19.75 -0.52 -10.96
CA GLY A 10 -20.13 -0.30 -9.57
C GLY A 10 -19.21 -0.92 -8.52
N ALA A 11 -17.95 -1.22 -8.84
CA ALA A 11 -17.00 -1.70 -7.84
C ALA A 11 -16.55 -0.59 -6.89
N ASP A 12 -16.79 -0.74 -5.59
CA ASP A 12 -16.30 0.21 -4.56
C ASP A 12 -14.80 0.07 -4.29
N PHE A 13 -14.26 -1.15 -4.44
CA PHE A 13 -12.86 -1.48 -4.25
C PHE A 13 -12.35 -2.28 -5.45
N VAL A 14 -11.18 -1.94 -5.96
CA VAL A 14 -10.55 -2.68 -7.04
C VAL A 14 -9.14 -3.08 -6.65
N LEU A 15 -8.94 -4.38 -6.48
CA LEU A 15 -7.63 -5.00 -6.27
C LEU A 15 -6.96 -5.24 -7.62
N PHE A 16 -5.71 -4.83 -7.74
CA PHE A 16 -4.90 -5.04 -8.94
C PHE A 16 -3.43 -5.32 -8.56
N PRO A 17 -2.65 -5.97 -9.43
CA PRO A 17 -1.23 -6.22 -9.17
C PRO A 17 -0.48 -4.90 -8.96
N SER A 18 0.21 -4.78 -7.83
CA SER A 18 1.04 -3.62 -7.50
C SER A 18 2.24 -3.53 -8.45
N PRO A 19 2.92 -2.38 -8.54
CA PRO A 19 4.17 -2.27 -9.29
C PRO A 19 5.40 -2.73 -8.47
N TYR A 20 5.17 -3.51 -7.42
CA TYR A 20 6.18 -3.97 -6.48
C TYR A 20 6.21 -5.51 -6.39
N GLY A 21 7.32 -6.05 -5.88
CA GLY A 21 7.48 -7.49 -5.67
C GLY A 21 7.71 -8.29 -6.96
N SER A 22 7.53 -9.61 -6.87
CA SER A 22 7.85 -10.55 -7.97
C SER A 22 6.77 -10.67 -9.04
N VAL A 23 5.51 -10.37 -8.70
CA VAL A 23 4.37 -10.39 -9.62
C VAL A 23 3.90 -8.96 -9.84
N ALA A 24 4.83 -8.12 -10.28
CA ALA A 24 4.62 -6.69 -10.47
C ALA A 24 4.00 -6.37 -11.83
N LEU A 25 3.10 -5.40 -11.84
CA LEU A 25 2.70 -4.71 -13.07
C LEU A 25 3.72 -3.60 -13.38
N GLU A 26 3.83 -3.20 -14.65
CA GLU A 26 4.59 -2.00 -14.99
C GLU A 26 3.99 -0.77 -14.28
N ARG A 27 4.86 0.14 -13.80
CA ARG A 27 4.47 1.24 -12.91
C ARG A 27 3.42 2.14 -13.53
N GLU A 28 3.59 2.57 -14.78
CA GLU A 28 2.61 3.42 -15.45
C GLU A 28 1.27 2.72 -15.69
N GLN A 29 1.27 1.41 -15.91
CA GLN A 29 0.02 0.65 -15.96
C GLN A 29 -0.69 0.60 -14.60
N ALA A 30 0.03 0.37 -13.50
CA ALA A 30 -0.55 0.36 -12.16
C ALA A 30 -1.12 1.74 -11.78
N LEU A 31 -0.38 2.80 -12.04
CA LEU A 31 -0.85 4.17 -11.84
C LEU A 31 -2.01 4.53 -12.78
N GLY A 32 -2.01 4.03 -14.01
CA GLY A 32 -3.11 4.19 -14.95
C GLY A 32 -4.41 3.55 -14.46
N ILE A 33 -4.33 2.39 -13.80
CA ILE A 33 -5.49 1.76 -13.14
C ILE A 33 -6.01 2.68 -12.04
N ALA A 34 -5.14 3.11 -11.12
CA ALA A 34 -5.53 4.00 -10.02
C ALA A 34 -6.17 5.31 -10.52
N ARG A 35 -5.55 5.97 -11.51
CA ARG A 35 -6.09 7.18 -12.16
C ARG A 35 -7.51 6.95 -12.69
N ALA A 36 -7.77 5.84 -13.38
CA ALA A 36 -9.09 5.54 -13.91
C ALA A 36 -10.14 5.26 -12.81
N LEU A 37 -9.71 4.75 -11.65
CA LEU A 37 -10.59 4.51 -10.50
C LEU A 37 -10.95 5.81 -9.75
N THR A 38 -10.08 6.83 -9.81
CA THR A 38 -10.22 8.05 -9.02
C THR A 38 -10.49 9.32 -9.83
N ASP A 39 -10.50 9.27 -11.17
CA ASP A 39 -10.75 10.43 -12.04
C ASP A 39 -12.09 11.11 -11.69
N GLU A 40 -12.04 12.38 -11.28
CA GLU A 40 -13.20 13.17 -10.87
C GLU A 40 -14.04 13.65 -12.05
N GLN A 41 -13.53 13.53 -13.29
CA GLN A 41 -14.27 13.89 -14.50
C GLN A 41 -15.34 12.86 -14.88
N GLU A 42 -15.28 11.65 -14.32
CA GLU A 42 -16.25 10.59 -14.58
C GLU A 42 -17.53 10.80 -13.73
N PRO A 43 -18.74 10.52 -14.26
CA PRO A 43 -20.01 10.78 -13.58
C PRO A 43 -20.37 9.71 -12.52
N PHE A 44 -19.36 9.07 -11.92
CA PHE A 44 -19.51 7.99 -10.95
C PHE A 44 -18.70 8.30 -9.70
N ALA A 45 -19.08 7.71 -8.56
CA ALA A 45 -18.24 7.73 -7.36
C ALA A 45 -16.84 7.14 -7.65
N ARG A 46 -15.82 7.60 -6.91
CA ARG A 46 -14.47 7.03 -6.96
C ARG A 46 -14.48 5.62 -6.36
N ALA A 47 -13.67 4.73 -6.91
CA ALA A 47 -13.41 3.40 -6.35
C ALA A 47 -12.05 3.39 -5.67
N PHE A 48 -11.91 2.70 -4.53
CA PHE A 48 -10.65 2.59 -3.83
C PHE A 48 -9.62 1.78 -4.64
N PRO A 49 -8.45 2.36 -4.97
CA PRO A 49 -7.33 1.60 -5.50
C PRO A 49 -6.72 0.72 -4.41
N VAL A 50 -6.58 -0.58 -4.70
CA VAL A 50 -6.01 -1.56 -3.77
C VAL A 50 -4.82 -2.28 -4.43
N PRO A 51 -3.66 -1.61 -4.60
CA PRO A 51 -2.44 -2.24 -5.13
C PRO A 51 -2.04 -3.42 -4.24
N SER A 52 -1.95 -4.61 -4.83
CA SER A 52 -1.88 -5.89 -4.13
C SER A 52 -0.69 -6.74 -4.61
N ALA A 53 -0.39 -7.81 -3.84
CA ALA A 53 0.76 -8.71 -4.03
C ALA A 53 2.13 -8.08 -3.69
N GLY A 54 2.90 -8.79 -2.86
CA GLY A 54 4.25 -8.38 -2.45
C GLY A 54 4.31 -7.26 -1.40
N ILE A 55 3.19 -6.88 -0.79
CA ILE A 55 3.12 -5.76 0.15
C ILE A 55 3.66 -6.15 1.53
N HIS A 56 4.55 -5.32 2.09
CA HIS A 56 5.08 -5.41 3.46
C HIS A 56 5.19 -3.99 4.07
N PRO A 57 5.35 -3.84 5.40
CA PRO A 57 5.36 -2.53 6.06
C PRO A 57 6.39 -1.55 5.49
N GLY A 58 7.54 -2.07 5.05
CA GLY A 58 8.61 -1.29 4.40
C GLY A 58 8.24 -0.61 3.09
N LEU A 59 7.13 -0.98 2.45
CA LEU A 59 6.64 -0.37 1.20
C LEU A 59 5.61 0.75 1.43
N VAL A 60 5.15 0.95 2.67
CA VAL A 60 4.06 1.89 2.96
C VAL A 60 4.34 3.32 2.49
N PRO A 61 5.53 3.92 2.73
CA PRO A 61 5.83 5.26 2.24
C PRO A 61 5.73 5.35 0.71
N LEU A 62 6.23 4.33 0.01
CA LEU A 62 6.18 4.26 -1.46
C LEU A 62 4.74 4.11 -1.98
N LEU A 63 3.92 3.28 -1.32
CA LEU A 63 2.50 3.15 -1.62
C LEU A 63 1.75 4.47 -1.46
N VAL A 64 1.97 5.18 -0.35
CA VAL A 64 1.36 6.48 -0.09
C VAL A 64 1.80 7.52 -1.13
N ARG A 65 3.08 7.53 -1.51
CA ARG A 65 3.60 8.43 -2.54
C ARG A 65 2.98 8.16 -3.92
N ASP A 66 2.91 6.89 -4.31
CA ASP A 66 2.48 6.51 -5.66
C ASP A 66 0.95 6.53 -5.83
N PHE A 67 0.18 6.17 -4.79
CA PHE A 67 -1.27 6.00 -4.86
C PHE A 67 -2.08 6.98 -4.01
N GLY A 68 -1.42 7.80 -3.19
CA GLY A 68 -2.07 8.78 -2.32
C GLY A 68 -2.74 8.18 -1.09
N LEU A 69 -3.34 9.08 -0.29
CA LEU A 69 -3.99 8.75 0.98
C LEU A 69 -5.32 8.00 0.80
N ASP A 70 -5.99 8.22 -0.32
CA ASP A 70 -7.23 7.53 -0.68
C ASP A 70 -6.92 6.18 -1.38
N SER A 71 -6.12 5.35 -0.73
CA SER A 71 -5.78 3.99 -1.18
C SER A 71 -5.81 2.99 -0.03
N VAL A 72 -5.91 1.70 -0.35
CA VAL A 72 -5.87 0.63 0.66
C VAL A 72 -4.51 -0.07 0.62
N VAL A 73 -3.78 -0.03 1.74
CA VAL A 73 -2.58 -0.85 1.95
C VAL A 73 -2.99 -2.30 2.19
N ASN A 74 -2.94 -3.13 1.14
CA ASN A 74 -3.31 -4.54 1.23
C ASN A 74 -2.14 -5.41 1.68
N ALA A 75 -2.05 -5.67 2.98
CA ALA A 75 -1.04 -6.56 3.55
C ALA A 75 -1.11 -8.02 3.04
N GLY A 76 -2.27 -8.43 2.51
CA GLY A 76 -2.53 -9.80 2.06
C GLY A 76 -2.24 -10.85 3.14
N GLY A 77 -1.96 -12.09 2.71
CA GLY A 77 -1.54 -13.16 3.62
C GLY A 77 -0.15 -12.95 4.25
N GLY A 78 0.65 -12.03 3.70
CA GLY A 78 2.00 -11.73 4.20
C GLY A 78 2.02 -11.20 5.63
N ILE A 79 0.90 -10.61 6.10
CA ILE A 79 0.73 -10.14 7.47
C ILE A 79 0.99 -11.23 8.52
N HIS A 80 0.65 -12.49 8.21
CA HIS A 80 0.85 -13.63 9.11
C HIS A 80 2.32 -14.04 9.23
N GLY A 81 3.17 -13.61 8.28
CA GLY A 81 4.60 -13.92 8.24
C GLY A 81 5.47 -13.02 9.13
N HIS A 82 4.86 -12.11 9.89
CA HIS A 82 5.56 -11.31 10.90
C HIS A 82 6.02 -12.19 12.08
N PRO A 83 7.18 -11.94 12.72
CA PRO A 83 7.68 -12.77 13.82
C PRO A 83 6.67 -12.98 14.98
N ASP A 84 5.87 -11.96 15.28
CA ASP A 84 4.80 -12.02 16.29
C ASP A 84 3.40 -12.30 15.70
N GLY A 85 3.34 -12.99 14.56
CA GLY A 85 2.11 -13.34 13.85
C GLY A 85 1.28 -12.13 13.38
N ALA A 86 0.00 -12.36 13.09
CA ALA A 86 -0.88 -11.35 12.48
C ALA A 86 -1.05 -10.08 13.34
N ILE A 87 -1.03 -10.21 14.68
CA ILE A 87 -1.12 -9.07 15.59
C ILE A 87 0.09 -8.16 15.40
N GLY A 88 1.30 -8.74 15.36
CA GLY A 88 2.52 -7.98 15.09
C GLY A 88 2.52 -7.38 13.70
N GLY A 89 2.13 -8.15 12.68
CA GLY A 89 2.03 -7.66 11.30
C GLY A 89 1.10 -6.46 11.18
N GLY A 90 -0.10 -6.53 11.77
CA GLY A 90 -1.06 -5.43 11.78
C GLY A 90 -0.53 -4.18 12.49
N LYS A 91 0.11 -4.34 13.66
CA LYS A 91 0.75 -3.24 14.38
C LYS A 91 1.88 -2.60 13.57
N ALA A 92 2.70 -3.40 12.88
CA ALA A 92 3.78 -2.90 12.04
C ALA A 92 3.24 -2.08 10.85
N PHE A 93 2.22 -2.56 10.14
CA PHE A 93 1.59 -1.80 9.06
C PHE A 93 0.96 -0.49 9.56
N ARG A 94 0.26 -0.52 10.70
CA ARG A 94 -0.33 0.69 11.29
C ARG A 94 0.73 1.72 11.65
N ALA A 95 1.82 1.30 12.30
CA ALA A 95 2.93 2.18 12.62
C ALA A 95 3.61 2.77 11.38
N ALA A 96 3.77 1.96 10.31
CA ALA A 96 4.32 2.44 9.05
C ALA A 96 3.41 3.47 8.36
N ILE A 97 2.09 3.29 8.41
CA ILE A 97 1.10 4.27 7.91
C ILE A 97 1.20 5.55 8.73
N ASP A 98 1.15 5.46 10.05
CA ASP A 98 1.22 6.63 10.94
C ASP A 98 2.52 7.42 10.70
N ALA A 99 3.65 6.75 10.45
CA ALA A 99 4.91 7.39 10.11
C ALA A 99 4.88 8.07 8.73
N ALA A 100 4.33 7.39 7.71
CA ALA A 100 4.20 7.95 6.37
C ALA A 100 3.30 9.20 6.33
N LEU A 101 2.22 9.23 7.12
CA LEU A 101 1.30 10.37 7.20
C LEU A 101 1.96 11.66 7.73
N VAL A 102 3.00 11.53 8.56
CA VAL A 102 3.73 12.66 9.14
C VAL A 102 5.12 12.86 8.53
N GLY A 103 5.44 12.13 7.45
CA GLY A 103 6.75 12.21 6.79
C GLY A 103 7.92 11.73 7.65
N ARG A 104 7.68 10.88 8.65
CA ARG A 104 8.73 10.32 9.51
C ARG A 104 9.35 9.10 8.83
N PRO A 105 10.69 9.00 8.66
CA PRO A 105 11.33 7.81 8.11
C PRO A 105 10.97 6.55 8.90
N LEU A 106 10.77 5.43 8.21
CA LEU A 106 10.31 4.19 8.87
C LEU A 106 11.31 3.70 9.90
N ARG A 107 12.61 3.82 9.61
CA ARG A 107 13.67 3.45 10.55
C ARG A 107 13.69 4.31 11.81
N GLU A 108 13.24 5.55 11.72
CA GLU A 108 13.07 6.38 12.90
C GLU A 108 11.85 5.99 13.70
N ALA A 109 10.71 5.73 13.04
CA ALA A 109 9.48 5.28 13.68
C ALA A 109 9.64 3.91 14.38
N ALA A 110 10.48 3.04 13.83
CA ALA A 110 10.77 1.72 14.37
C ALA A 110 11.50 1.75 15.73
N LYS A 111 12.27 2.81 16.03
CA LYS A 111 12.96 2.96 17.32
C LYS A 111 11.98 2.93 18.51
N ASP A 112 10.76 3.40 18.29
CA ASP A 112 9.71 3.47 19.31
C ASP A 112 8.61 2.40 19.08
N ASN A 113 8.79 1.49 18.12
CA ASN A 113 7.78 0.49 17.75
C ASN A 113 8.42 -0.86 17.40
N GLU A 114 8.39 -1.79 18.36
CA GLU A 114 8.99 -3.12 18.21
C GLU A 114 8.43 -3.92 17.03
N ALA A 115 7.12 -3.82 16.76
CA ALA A 115 6.50 -4.54 15.64
C ALA A 115 7.02 -4.01 14.29
N LEU A 116 7.09 -2.69 14.13
CA LEU A 116 7.67 -2.08 12.94
C LEU A 116 9.15 -2.41 12.79
N GLN A 117 9.93 -2.37 13.88
CA GLN A 117 11.34 -2.75 13.88
C GLN A 117 11.54 -4.18 13.37
N LYS A 118 10.81 -5.16 13.94
CA LYS A 118 10.86 -6.56 13.49
C LYS A 118 10.46 -6.73 12.02
N ALA A 119 9.48 -5.95 11.54
CA ALA A 119 9.11 -5.97 10.13
C ALA A 119 10.21 -5.41 9.22
N ILE A 120 10.84 -4.30 9.60
CA ILE A 120 11.95 -3.70 8.84
C ILE A 120 13.17 -4.63 8.83
N ASP A 121 13.49 -5.26 9.94
CA ASP A 121 14.61 -6.22 10.00
C ASP A 121 14.37 -7.44 9.10
N ARG A 122 13.10 -7.83 8.94
CA ARG A 122 12.70 -8.98 8.12
C ARG A 122 12.63 -8.69 6.62
N TRP A 123 12.08 -7.54 6.24
CA TRP A 123 11.74 -7.24 4.84
C TRP A 123 12.37 -5.95 4.29
N GLY A 124 13.10 -5.21 5.12
CA GLY A 124 13.67 -3.92 4.77
C GLY A 124 12.64 -2.78 4.82
N ALA A 125 13.14 -1.58 4.51
CA ALA A 125 12.37 -0.35 4.38
C ALA A 125 12.79 0.35 3.09
N ILE A 126 11.81 0.80 2.30
CA ILE A 126 12.03 1.68 1.16
C ILE A 126 11.67 3.09 1.62
N GLU A 127 12.70 3.87 1.93
CA GLU A 127 12.53 5.29 2.20
C GLU A 127 12.27 6.02 0.88
N VAL A 128 11.37 7.00 0.92
CA VAL A 128 11.11 7.90 -0.21
C VAL A 128 11.50 9.31 0.24
N GLU A 129 12.24 10.01 -0.61
CA GLU A 129 12.44 11.45 -0.40
C GLU A 129 11.10 12.18 -0.60
N ALA A 130 10.90 13.23 0.20
CA ALA A 130 9.73 14.09 0.15
C ALA A 130 9.69 14.93 -1.13
#